data_AF-A0AAV1L154-F1
#
_entry.id   AF-A0AAV1L154-F1
#
_cell.length_a   1.000
_cell.length_b   1.000
_cell.length_c   1.000
_cell.angle_alpha   90.00
_cell.angle_beta   90.00
_cell.angle_gamma   90.00
#
_symmetry.space_group_name_H-M   'P 1'
#
loop_
_entity.id
_entity.type
_entity.pdbx_description
1 polymer ?
#
loop_
_entity_poly.entity_id
_entity_poly.type
_entity_poly.pdbx_seq_one_letter_code
_entity_poly.pdbx_strand_id
1 'polypeptide(L)'
;MLHKFEVEVYLNVLKKFIKNWPEWDQFEQAVLKLKETNDSAGISKILKEKYINLKEYLRGMLNVARQLANSKVNQIKMEENRYDNHSVVMEVEATRQQLNCLFYRQPLDKNVFNLTTDFKLGLHNSKMLTLESIVNWWGVEIEIRIKADNKFIIYKHRNLHRLKHMLVNKKLASETRKVTDLNEQILVKPERKNSTQILREHILKYFEKLLKSDKNSKWRSVLDTLKNILLNDLNSVPKTLSIPCDFRRYISKNKYIRYLYQDVPNEKKDEGAENFDLQLEEIVSPMCEFQMRTSGKNANTDISFEDAIKIICTDCRLTFTGANFVCDVLKHFSDDHNEEPDWNCLKCNRVFTMPSLTHMGWTHTCDVS
;
A
#
# COMPACT_ATOMS: atom_id res chain seq x y z
N MET A 1 -8.03 1.89 36.54
CA MET A 1 -6.57 1.95 36.36
C MET A 1 -6.34 2.20 34.87
N LEU A 2 -5.82 3.37 34.46
CA LEU A 2 -5.70 3.74 33.04
C LEU A 2 -4.68 2.82 32.33
N HIS A 3 -5.01 2.37 31.12
CA HIS A 3 -4.16 1.45 30.35
C HIS A 3 -2.89 2.18 29.88
N LYS A 4 -1.74 1.48 29.82
CA LYS A 4 -0.42 2.07 29.53
C LYS A 4 -0.39 2.85 28.20
N PHE A 5 -1.15 2.37 27.20
CA PHE A 5 -1.35 3.04 25.92
C PHE A 5 -2.17 4.34 26.03
N GLU A 6 -3.22 4.35 26.85
CA GLU A 6 -4.03 5.56 27.07
C GLU A 6 -3.18 6.65 27.72
N VAL A 7 -2.36 6.29 28.72
CA VAL A 7 -1.42 7.21 29.36
C VAL A 7 -0.45 7.82 28.35
N GLU A 8 0.05 7.01 27.40
CA GLU A 8 0.98 7.48 26.36
C GLU A 8 0.30 8.42 25.34
N VAL A 9 -0.94 8.12 24.94
CA VAL A 9 -1.75 8.99 24.09
C VAL A 9 -2.05 10.31 24.81
N TYR A 10 -2.49 10.28 26.07
CA TYR A 10 -2.72 11.48 26.88
C TYR A 10 -1.45 12.32 27.02
N LEU A 11 -0.29 11.70 27.27
CA LEU A 11 0.99 12.39 27.36
C LEU A 11 1.40 13.05 26.03
N ASN A 12 1.19 12.39 24.90
CA ASN A 12 1.52 12.96 23.59
C ASN A 12 0.60 14.12 23.22
N VAL A 13 -0.68 14.02 23.55
CA VAL A 13 -1.66 15.12 23.38
C VAL A 13 -1.31 16.31 24.28
N LEU A 14 -1.00 16.06 25.55
CA LEU A 14 -0.56 17.10 26.49
C LEU A 14 0.73 17.79 26.02
N LYS A 15 1.74 17.02 25.58
CA LYS A 15 3.00 17.57 25.02
C LYS A 15 2.76 18.46 23.80
N LYS A 16 1.82 18.10 22.93
CA LYS A 16 1.44 18.91 21.77
C LYS A 16 0.81 20.24 22.19
N PHE A 17 -0.08 20.22 23.18
CA PHE A 17 -0.75 21.44 23.64
C PHE A 17 0.13 22.34 24.51
N ILE A 18 1.07 21.79 25.28
CA ILE A 18 2.07 22.58 26.01
C ILE A 18 2.90 23.43 25.05
N LYS A 19 3.32 22.86 23.90
CA LYS A 19 4.08 23.59 22.88
C LYS A 19 3.27 24.68 22.16
N ASN A 20 1.95 24.55 22.14
CA ASN A 20 1.04 25.51 21.54
C ASN A 20 0.43 26.43 22.59
N TRP A 21 0.96 26.48 23.81
CA TRP A 21 0.50 27.41 24.82
C TRP A 21 0.91 28.83 24.41
N PRO A 22 -0.02 29.79 24.26
CA PRO A 22 0.29 31.12 23.71
C PRO A 22 1.35 31.90 24.51
N GLU A 23 1.51 31.59 25.79
CA GLU A 23 2.50 32.23 26.65
C GLU A 23 3.83 31.45 26.74
N TRP A 24 4.00 30.36 25.97
CA TRP A 24 5.18 29.50 26.02
C TRP A 24 6.47 30.29 25.76
N ASP A 25 6.49 31.09 24.68
CA ASP A 25 7.67 31.87 24.30
C ASP A 25 8.00 32.95 25.34
N GLN A 26 6.98 33.58 25.94
CA GLN A 26 7.15 34.59 26.98
C GLN A 26 7.65 33.98 28.29
N PHE A 27 7.14 32.79 28.65
CA PHE A 27 7.60 32.02 29.79
C PHE A 27 9.06 31.57 29.61
N GLU A 28 9.41 31.05 28.44
CA GLU A 28 10.77 30.61 28.12
C GLU A 28 11.76 31.77 28.19
N GLN A 29 11.42 32.92 27.60
CA GLN A 29 12.25 34.13 27.67
C GLN A 29 12.41 34.66 29.11
N ALA A 30 11.35 34.65 29.92
CA ALA A 30 11.41 35.10 31.31
C ALA A 30 12.29 34.18 32.18
N VAL A 31 12.20 32.86 31.98
CA VAL A 31 13.03 31.88 32.69
C VAL A 31 14.50 31.97 32.27
N LEU A 32 14.77 32.21 30.97
CA LEU A 32 16.14 32.40 30.47
C LEU A 32 16.80 33.64 31.07
N LYS A 33 16.10 34.79 31.11
CA LYS A 33 16.62 36.03 31.73
C LYS A 33 16.91 35.90 33.23
N LEU A 34 16.07 35.16 33.96
CA LEU A 34 16.28 34.92 35.39
C LEU A 34 17.39 33.90 35.67
N LYS A 35 17.62 32.96 34.74
CA LYS A 35 18.79 32.07 34.78
C LYS A 35 20.09 32.81 34.53
N GLU A 36 20.10 33.76 33.58
CA GLU A 36 21.26 34.62 33.31
C GLU A 36 21.65 35.50 34.51
N THR A 37 20.68 35.83 35.37
CA THR A 37 20.87 36.63 36.59
C THR A 37 20.99 35.81 37.88
N ASN A 38 21.01 34.47 37.79
CA ASN A 38 21.07 33.54 38.93
C ASN A 38 19.99 33.77 40.01
N ASP A 39 18.84 34.34 39.65
CA ASP A 39 17.73 34.62 40.57
C ASP A 39 16.81 33.39 40.73
N SER A 40 17.22 32.48 41.62
CA SER A 40 16.45 31.27 41.94
C SER A 40 15.07 31.56 42.57
N ALA A 41 14.91 32.68 43.28
CA ALA A 41 13.65 33.07 43.91
C ALA A 41 12.65 33.57 42.85
N GLY A 42 13.12 34.38 41.90
CA GLY A 42 12.34 34.82 40.75
C GLY A 42 11.86 33.65 39.88
N ILE A 43 12.73 32.67 39.61
CA ILE A 43 12.36 31.46 38.84
C ILE A 43 11.22 30.70 39.54
N SER A 44 11.32 30.51 40.86
CA SER A 44 10.29 29.78 41.62
C SER A 44 8.94 30.51 41.62
N LYS A 45 8.96 31.85 41.68
CA LYS A 45 7.75 32.67 41.62
C LYS A 45 7.07 32.60 40.25
N ILE A 46 7.83 32.77 39.16
CA ILE A 46 7.30 32.67 37.79
C ILE A 46 6.76 31.26 37.52
N LEU A 47 7.45 30.22 37.98
CA LEU A 47 6.96 28.84 37.84
C LEU A 47 5.62 28.63 38.53
N LYS A 48 5.41 29.17 39.75
CA LYS A 48 4.12 29.05 40.46
C LYS A 48 3.00 29.80 39.76
N GLU A 49 3.24 31.03 39.32
CA GLU A 49 2.24 31.85 38.62
C GLU A 49 1.86 31.24 37.27
N LYS A 50 2.87 30.87 36.46
CA LYS A 50 2.67 30.34 35.11
C LYS A 50 2.16 28.90 35.11
N TYR A 51 2.40 28.12 36.17
CA TYR A 51 1.81 26.80 36.35
C TYR A 51 0.28 26.85 36.47
N ILE A 52 -0.27 27.85 37.15
CA ILE A 52 -1.73 28.02 37.29
C ILE A 52 -2.33 28.29 35.90
N ASN A 53 -1.76 29.23 35.16
CA ASN A 53 -2.22 29.59 33.81
C ASN A 53 -2.14 28.39 32.85
N LEU A 54 -1.04 27.64 32.88
CA LEU A 54 -0.87 26.44 32.05
C LEU A 54 -1.92 25.37 32.40
N LYS A 55 -2.21 25.18 33.69
CA LYS A 55 -3.21 24.21 34.17
C LYS A 55 -4.61 24.58 33.69
N GLU A 56 -4.97 25.87 33.71
CA GLU A 56 -6.25 26.35 33.18
C GLU A 56 -6.34 26.19 31.67
N TYR A 57 -5.28 26.56 30.95
CA TYR A 57 -5.20 26.38 29.50
C TYR A 57 -5.37 24.91 29.08
N LEU A 58 -4.63 24.00 29.73
CA LEU A 58 -4.73 22.56 29.44
C LEU A 58 -6.13 22.01 29.79
N ARG A 59 -6.77 22.51 30.86
CA ARG A 59 -8.14 22.13 31.20
C ARG A 59 -9.14 22.61 30.15
N GLY A 60 -8.99 23.83 29.64
CA GLY A 60 -9.79 24.37 28.53
C GLY A 60 -9.65 23.53 27.26
N MET A 61 -8.41 23.22 26.86
CA MET A 61 -8.14 22.40 25.68
C MET A 61 -8.67 20.96 25.82
N LEU A 62 -8.61 20.39 27.03
CA LEU A 62 -9.13 19.05 27.29
C LEU A 62 -10.67 19.01 27.21
N ASN A 63 -11.36 20.08 27.62
CA ASN A 63 -12.80 20.20 27.45
C ASN A 63 -13.20 20.30 25.97
N VAL A 64 -12.47 21.10 25.17
CA VAL A 64 -12.69 21.19 23.72
C VAL A 64 -12.43 19.84 23.04
N ALA A 65 -11.35 19.16 23.40
CA ALA A 65 -11.04 17.83 22.87
C ALA A 65 -12.10 16.79 23.23
N ARG A 66 -12.64 16.82 24.46
CA ARG A 66 -13.77 15.97 24.88
C ARG A 66 -15.04 16.25 24.08
N GLN A 67 -15.36 17.52 23.83
CA GLN A 67 -16.52 17.89 23.01
C GLN A 67 -16.37 17.39 21.56
N LEU A 68 -15.20 17.58 20.95
CA LEU A 68 -14.91 17.10 19.60
C LEU A 68 -14.93 15.57 19.50
N ALA A 69 -14.40 14.88 20.52
CA ALA A 69 -14.46 13.43 20.61
C ALA A 69 -15.91 12.94 20.75
N ASN A 70 -16.70 13.53 21.64
CA ASN A 70 -18.12 13.19 21.80
C ASN A 70 -18.93 13.49 20.53
N SER A 71 -18.69 14.60 19.84
CA SER A 71 -19.35 14.89 18.57
C SER A 71 -18.97 13.88 17.48
N LYS A 72 -17.72 13.42 17.45
CA LYS A 72 -17.29 12.39 16.51
C LYS A 72 -17.86 11.02 16.82
N VAL A 73 -17.91 10.63 18.09
CA VAL A 73 -18.56 9.40 18.55
C VAL A 73 -20.06 9.44 18.25
N ASN A 74 -20.73 10.57 18.46
CA ASN A 74 -22.13 10.72 18.13
C ASN A 74 -22.37 10.71 16.61
N GLN A 75 -21.48 11.29 15.79
CA GLN A 75 -21.54 11.12 14.33
C GLN A 75 -21.41 9.66 13.93
N ILE A 76 -20.45 8.92 14.48
CA ILE A 76 -20.27 7.48 14.20
C ILE A 76 -21.52 6.71 14.62
N LYS A 77 -22.07 6.97 15.81
CA LYS A 77 -23.31 6.33 16.27
C LYS A 77 -24.53 6.69 15.43
N MET A 78 -24.60 7.92 14.90
CA MET A 78 -25.67 8.33 13.98
C MET A 78 -25.47 7.76 12.58
N GLU A 79 -24.24 7.50 12.15
CA GLU A 79 -23.91 6.76 10.93
C GLU A 79 -24.21 5.26 11.08
N GLU A 80 -23.96 4.67 12.25
CA GLU A 80 -24.36 3.31 12.62
C GLU A 80 -25.90 3.17 12.68
N ASN A 81 -26.60 4.13 13.28
CA ASN A 81 -28.08 4.15 13.34
C ASN A 81 -28.76 4.52 12.01
N ARG A 82 -28.00 4.87 10.96
CA ARG A 82 -28.52 5.05 9.59
C ARG A 82 -28.50 3.75 8.78
N TYR A 83 -27.86 2.69 9.28
CA TYR A 83 -28.06 1.35 8.76
C TYR A 83 -29.40 0.83 9.30
N ASP A 84 -30.44 1.05 8.50
CA ASP A 84 -31.76 0.47 8.68
C ASP A 84 -31.66 -1.05 8.98
N ASN A 85 -32.59 -1.54 9.81
CA ASN A 85 -32.73 -2.90 10.34
C ASN A 85 -32.88 -4.05 9.30
N HIS A 86 -32.47 -3.85 8.04
CA HIS A 86 -32.61 -4.82 6.94
C HIS A 86 -31.31 -5.10 6.17
N SER A 87 -30.18 -4.48 6.55
CA SER A 87 -28.89 -4.84 5.93
C SER A 87 -28.34 -6.13 6.55
N VAL A 88 -28.48 -7.24 5.82
CA VAL A 88 -27.77 -8.48 6.14
C VAL A 88 -26.31 -8.30 5.71
N VAL A 89 -25.40 -8.29 6.68
CA VAL A 89 -23.95 -8.34 6.42
C VAL A 89 -23.55 -9.81 6.43
N MET A 90 -23.02 -10.29 5.30
CA MET A 90 -22.43 -11.62 5.17
C MET A 90 -20.92 -11.47 5.03
N GLU A 91 -20.17 -12.12 5.91
CA GLU A 91 -18.73 -12.25 5.79
C GLU A 91 -18.42 -13.54 5.03
N VAL A 92 -17.60 -13.43 3.98
CA VAL A 92 -17.17 -14.57 3.16
C VAL A 92 -15.66 -14.65 3.21
N GLU A 93 -15.14 -15.77 3.70
CA GLU A 93 -13.72 -16.11 3.63
C GLU A 93 -13.48 -16.97 2.39
N ALA A 94 -12.65 -16.48 1.47
CA ALA A 94 -12.37 -17.15 0.21
C ALA A 94 -10.92 -16.89 -0.21
N THR A 95 -10.29 -17.88 -0.83
CA THR A 95 -9.04 -17.68 -1.57
C THR A 95 -9.28 -16.82 -2.81
N ARG A 96 -8.20 -16.31 -3.42
CA ARG A 96 -8.28 -15.52 -4.65
C ARG A 96 -8.98 -16.28 -5.79
N GLN A 97 -8.65 -17.56 -5.95
CA GLN A 97 -9.22 -18.44 -6.97
C GLN A 97 -10.69 -18.74 -6.70
N GLN A 98 -11.07 -18.95 -5.43
CA GLN A 98 -12.47 -19.10 -5.02
C GLN A 98 -13.29 -17.85 -5.34
N LEU A 99 -12.74 -16.65 -5.07
CA LEU A 99 -13.39 -15.38 -5.36
C LEU A 99 -13.70 -15.20 -6.86
N ASN A 100 -12.81 -15.68 -7.74
CA ASN A 100 -12.98 -15.55 -9.19
C ASN A 100 -14.25 -16.26 -9.72
N CYS A 101 -14.70 -17.32 -9.04
CA CYS A 101 -15.86 -18.12 -9.43
C CYS A 101 -16.96 -18.15 -8.36
N LEU A 102 -16.91 -17.27 -7.35
CA LEU A 102 -17.78 -17.33 -6.16
C LEU A 102 -19.27 -17.13 -6.48
N PHE A 103 -19.58 -16.35 -7.51
CA PHE A 103 -20.96 -16.03 -7.86
C PHE A 103 -21.36 -16.74 -9.15
N TYR A 104 -22.49 -17.43 -9.13
CA TYR A 104 -23.13 -17.84 -10.36
C TYR A 104 -23.67 -16.63 -11.11
N ARG A 105 -23.44 -16.59 -12.42
CA ARG A 105 -23.97 -15.52 -13.28
C ARG A 105 -25.50 -15.47 -13.26
N GLN A 106 -26.11 -16.65 -13.10
CA GLN A 106 -27.53 -16.86 -13.02
C GLN A 106 -27.82 -17.78 -11.83
N PRO A 107 -28.92 -17.57 -11.08
CA PRO A 107 -29.24 -18.43 -9.95
C PRO A 107 -29.33 -19.92 -10.34
N LEU A 108 -28.83 -20.77 -9.43
CA LEU A 108 -28.92 -22.22 -9.49
C LEU A 108 -29.48 -22.70 -8.14
N ASP A 109 -30.57 -23.46 -8.16
CA ASP A 109 -31.24 -23.96 -6.96
C ASP A 109 -31.58 -22.83 -5.96
N LYS A 110 -32.02 -21.68 -6.49
CA LYS A 110 -32.31 -20.44 -5.75
C LYS A 110 -31.10 -19.83 -5.03
N ASN A 111 -29.89 -20.20 -5.42
CA ASN A 111 -28.65 -19.71 -4.85
C ASN A 111 -27.83 -18.95 -5.91
N VAL A 112 -27.16 -17.89 -5.47
CA VAL A 112 -26.23 -17.10 -6.29
C VAL A 112 -24.76 -17.41 -5.97
N PHE A 113 -24.49 -18.14 -4.89
CA PHE A 113 -23.16 -18.53 -4.48
C PHE A 113 -22.80 -19.90 -5.06
N ASN A 114 -21.66 -19.95 -5.72
CA ASN A 114 -21.02 -21.19 -6.13
C ASN A 114 -20.21 -21.76 -4.97
N LEU A 115 -20.74 -22.82 -4.37
CA LEU A 115 -20.14 -23.51 -3.23
C LEU A 115 -19.30 -24.74 -3.63
N THR A 116 -19.06 -24.94 -4.94
CA THR A 116 -18.28 -26.07 -5.44
C THR A 116 -16.82 -25.95 -4.97
N THR A 117 -16.17 -27.04 -4.56
CA THR A 117 -14.79 -26.99 -4.07
C THR A 117 -13.71 -27.14 -5.15
N ASP A 118 -14.07 -27.64 -6.33
CA ASP A 118 -13.18 -27.78 -7.48
C ASP A 118 -13.26 -26.56 -8.40
N PHE A 119 -12.36 -25.62 -8.17
CA PHE A 119 -12.21 -24.43 -9.01
C PHE A 119 -11.11 -24.67 -10.02
N LYS A 120 -11.48 -24.95 -11.27
CA LYS A 120 -10.56 -24.85 -12.39
C LYS A 120 -11.07 -23.75 -13.30
N LEU A 121 -10.42 -22.59 -13.26
CA LEU A 121 -10.58 -21.64 -14.34
C LEU A 121 -9.97 -22.33 -15.56
N GLY A 122 -10.78 -22.68 -16.57
CA GLY A 122 -10.29 -23.27 -17.84
C GLY A 122 -9.39 -22.34 -18.66
N LEU A 123 -8.81 -21.31 -18.02
CA LEU A 123 -7.93 -20.31 -18.58
C LEU A 123 -6.50 -20.86 -18.59
N HIS A 124 -6.19 -21.73 -19.55
CA HIS A 124 -4.81 -22.05 -19.87
C HIS A 124 -4.16 -20.85 -20.59
N ASN A 125 -3.62 -19.90 -19.84
CA ASN A 125 -2.70 -18.92 -20.41
C ASN A 125 -1.37 -19.63 -20.72
N SER A 126 -1.19 -20.01 -21.99
CA SER A 126 0.02 -20.65 -22.52
C SER A 126 1.24 -19.71 -22.62
N LYS A 127 1.13 -18.46 -22.16
CA LYS A 127 2.24 -17.50 -22.21
C LYS A 127 3.16 -17.70 -21.02
N MET A 128 4.42 -18.00 -21.32
CA MET A 128 5.47 -18.13 -20.32
C MET A 128 5.62 -16.80 -19.56
N LEU A 129 5.51 -16.84 -18.23
CA LEU A 129 5.73 -15.68 -17.37
C LEU A 129 7.20 -15.28 -17.41
N THR A 130 7.45 -13.97 -17.51
CA THR A 130 8.79 -13.41 -17.39
C THR A 130 9.01 -12.87 -15.98
N LEU A 131 10.28 -12.76 -15.55
CA LEU A 131 10.57 -12.14 -14.27
C LEU A 131 10.09 -10.69 -14.21
N GLU A 132 10.19 -9.95 -15.32
CA GLU A 132 9.67 -8.58 -15.46
C GLU A 132 8.16 -8.50 -15.20
N SER A 133 7.39 -9.44 -15.74
CA SER A 133 5.96 -9.57 -15.41
C SER A 133 5.76 -9.86 -13.92
N ILE A 134 6.55 -10.76 -13.33
CA ILE A 134 6.36 -11.18 -11.93
C ILE A 134 6.69 -10.04 -10.95
N VAL A 135 7.77 -9.30 -11.15
CA VAL A 135 8.15 -8.21 -10.23
C VAL A 135 7.14 -7.05 -10.23
N ASN A 136 6.31 -6.95 -11.27
CA ASN A 136 5.21 -6.00 -11.41
C ASN A 136 3.84 -6.62 -11.06
N TRP A 137 3.81 -7.88 -10.65
CA TRP A 137 2.59 -8.55 -10.18
C TRP A 137 2.11 -7.92 -8.88
N TRP A 138 0.80 -7.87 -8.65
CA TRP A 138 0.29 -7.46 -7.34
C TRP A 138 0.77 -8.43 -6.27
N GLY A 139 0.86 -7.97 -5.03
CA GLY A 139 1.30 -8.85 -3.95
C GLY A 139 2.76 -9.29 -4.07
N VAL A 140 3.56 -8.71 -4.97
CA VAL A 140 5.01 -8.90 -4.99
C VAL A 140 5.70 -7.72 -4.30
N GLU A 141 6.62 -8.07 -3.40
CA GLU A 141 7.55 -7.15 -2.75
C GLU A 141 8.99 -7.51 -3.14
N ILE A 142 9.79 -6.48 -3.42
CA ILE A 142 11.21 -6.59 -3.76
C ILE A 142 11.99 -5.89 -2.66
N GLU A 143 12.97 -6.56 -2.07
CA GLU A 143 13.95 -5.97 -1.14
C GLU A 143 15.35 -6.03 -1.78
N ILE A 144 16.03 -4.88 -1.83
CA ILE A 144 17.41 -4.78 -2.31
C ILE A 144 18.27 -4.14 -1.23
N ARG A 145 19.37 -4.80 -0.88
CA ARG A 145 20.37 -4.33 0.08
C ARG A 145 21.58 -3.80 -0.67
N ILE A 146 21.76 -2.48 -0.63
CA ILE A 146 22.79 -1.77 -1.38
C ILE A 146 23.88 -1.33 -0.40
N LYS A 147 25.13 -1.77 -0.61
CA LYS A 147 26.27 -1.34 0.23
C LYS A 147 26.64 0.11 -0.09
N ALA A 148 26.54 0.98 0.90
CA ALA A 148 26.90 2.38 0.84
C ALA A 148 27.97 2.67 1.90
N ASP A 149 29.24 2.55 1.50
CA ASP A 149 30.41 2.68 2.37
C ASP A 149 30.31 1.74 3.59
N ASN A 150 30.09 2.27 4.80
CA ASN A 150 30.05 1.50 6.06
C ASN A 150 28.61 1.13 6.53
N LYS A 151 27.60 1.29 5.67
CA LYS A 151 26.19 1.00 5.96
C LYS A 151 25.50 0.35 4.75
N PHE A 152 24.37 -0.33 4.98
CA PHE A 152 23.48 -0.73 3.89
C PHE A 152 22.31 0.24 3.75
N ILE A 153 21.97 0.56 2.51
CA ILE A 153 20.68 1.14 2.14
C ILE A 153 19.77 -0.01 1.75
N ILE A 154 18.67 -0.16 2.47
CA ILE A 154 17.64 -1.16 2.17
C ILE A 154 16.54 -0.44 1.38
N TYR A 155 16.45 -0.79 0.11
CA TYR A 155 15.35 -0.41 -0.77
C TYR A 155 14.28 -1.49 -0.69
N LYS A 156 13.01 -1.10 -0.50
CA LYS A 156 11.89 -2.02 -0.69
C LYS A 156 10.86 -1.42 -1.63
N HIS A 157 10.35 -2.21 -2.56
CA HIS A 157 9.29 -1.88 -3.50
C HIS A 157 8.14 -2.85 -3.34
N ARG A 158 6.89 -2.38 -3.35
CA ARG A 158 5.69 -3.22 -3.21
C ARG A 158 4.58 -2.75 -4.14
N ASN A 159 3.99 -3.70 -4.87
CA ASN A 159 2.79 -3.48 -5.68
C ASN A 159 1.52 -3.66 -4.82
N LEU A 160 1.02 -2.56 -4.26
CA LEU A 160 -0.08 -2.50 -3.28
C LEU A 160 -1.46 -2.18 -3.91
N HIS A 161 -1.68 -2.55 -5.17
CA HIS A 161 -2.84 -2.09 -5.94
C HIS A 161 -4.16 -2.09 -5.15
N ARG A 162 -4.96 -1.03 -5.31
CA ARG A 162 -6.20 -0.87 -4.54
C ARG A 162 -7.36 -1.54 -5.29
N LEU A 163 -7.94 -2.57 -4.68
CA LEU A 163 -9.08 -3.29 -5.22
C LEU A 163 -10.40 -2.73 -4.67
N LYS A 164 -11.43 -2.71 -5.52
CA LYS A 164 -12.82 -2.42 -5.13
C LYS A 164 -13.74 -3.44 -5.80
N HIS A 165 -14.54 -4.12 -5.00
CA HIS A 165 -15.49 -5.13 -5.45
C HIS A 165 -16.92 -4.60 -5.41
N MET A 166 -17.73 -4.98 -6.39
CA MET A 166 -19.15 -4.68 -6.40
C MET A 166 -19.90 -5.77 -7.17
N LEU A 167 -20.82 -6.46 -6.51
CA LEU A 167 -21.72 -7.38 -7.17
C LEU A 167 -22.80 -6.56 -7.89
N VAL A 168 -22.95 -6.76 -9.20
CA VAL A 168 -23.95 -6.05 -10.01
C VAL A 168 -24.81 -7.04 -10.77
N ASN A 169 -26.09 -6.70 -10.96
CA ASN A 169 -26.93 -7.35 -11.97
C ASN A 169 -26.95 -6.47 -13.22
N LYS A 170 -26.26 -6.90 -14.29
CA LYS A 170 -26.17 -6.16 -15.55
C LYS A 170 -27.51 -5.97 -16.25
N LYS A 171 -28.53 -6.78 -15.93
CA LYS A 171 -29.91 -6.61 -16.43
C LYS A 171 -30.65 -5.45 -15.76
N LEU A 172 -30.26 -5.05 -14.55
CA LEU A 172 -30.90 -4.00 -13.77
C LEU A 172 -30.12 -2.68 -13.77
N ALA A 173 -28.80 -2.74 -13.97
CA ALA A 173 -27.94 -1.58 -13.85
C ALA A 173 -27.96 -0.70 -15.12
N SER A 174 -28.45 0.54 -14.98
CA SER A 174 -28.42 1.59 -16.00
C SER A 174 -27.45 2.75 -15.69
N GLU A 175 -26.63 2.62 -14.65
CA GLU A 175 -25.68 3.68 -14.29
C GLU A 175 -24.40 3.62 -15.14
N THR A 176 -24.21 4.66 -15.95
CA THR A 176 -22.93 4.93 -16.60
C THR A 176 -21.91 5.33 -15.54
N ARG A 177 -20.89 4.48 -15.35
CA ARG A 177 -19.80 4.73 -14.41
C ARG A 177 -18.98 5.94 -14.86
N LYS A 178 -18.85 6.95 -13.99
CA LYS A 178 -17.89 8.04 -14.20
C LYS A 178 -16.46 7.50 -14.09
N VAL A 179 -15.73 7.53 -15.20
CA VAL A 179 -14.31 7.17 -15.26
C VAL A 179 -13.49 8.41 -14.90
N THR A 180 -12.74 8.33 -13.80
CA THR A 180 -11.85 9.41 -13.35
C THR A 180 -10.41 8.94 -13.41
N ASP A 181 -9.54 9.77 -13.99
CA ASP A 181 -8.10 9.51 -14.01
C ASP A 181 -7.54 9.49 -12.57
N LEU A 182 -6.61 8.58 -12.31
CA LEU A 182 -5.87 8.49 -11.06
C LEU A 182 -4.76 9.55 -11.01
N ASN A 183 -4.48 10.09 -9.83
CA ASN A 183 -3.41 11.06 -9.63
C ASN A 183 -2.06 10.36 -9.42
N GLU A 184 -1.20 10.38 -10.43
CA GLU A 184 0.13 9.76 -10.40
C GLU A 184 1.17 10.55 -9.57
N GLN A 185 0.78 11.69 -8.98
CA GLN A 185 1.66 12.44 -8.07
C GLN A 185 2.11 11.59 -6.90
N ILE A 186 3.40 11.68 -6.59
CA ILE A 186 4.00 10.98 -5.47
C ILE A 186 3.55 11.57 -4.14
N LEU A 187 3.13 10.70 -3.24
CA LEU A 187 2.80 11.02 -1.87
C LEU A 187 3.97 10.61 -0.99
N VAL A 188 4.44 11.56 -0.17
CA VAL A 188 5.59 11.37 0.71
C VAL A 188 5.12 11.38 2.15
N LYS A 189 5.56 10.40 2.95
CA LYS A 189 5.34 10.46 4.40
C LYS A 189 6.23 11.55 5.01
N PRO A 190 5.73 12.38 5.95
CA PRO A 190 6.52 13.45 6.56
C PRO A 190 7.86 12.95 7.13
N GLU A 191 8.87 13.82 7.06
CA GLU A 191 10.24 13.49 7.48
C GLU A 191 10.30 12.98 8.93
N ARG A 192 11.07 11.92 9.13
CA ARG A 192 11.33 11.38 10.46
C ARG A 192 12.48 12.13 11.12
N LYS A 193 12.40 12.34 12.43
CA LYS A 193 13.55 12.82 13.22
C LYS A 193 14.74 11.86 13.00
N ASN A 194 15.91 12.40 12.69
CA ASN A 194 17.16 11.67 12.36
C ASN A 194 17.30 11.18 10.91
N SER A 195 16.67 11.83 9.93
CA SER A 195 16.91 11.53 8.52
C SER A 195 18.31 11.95 8.06
N THR A 196 18.97 11.11 7.27
CA THR A 196 20.20 11.45 6.54
C THR A 196 19.84 11.85 5.12
N GLN A 197 20.37 12.99 4.66
CA GLN A 197 20.21 13.44 3.28
C GLN A 197 21.15 12.66 2.35
N ILE A 198 20.61 12.05 1.30
CA ILE A 198 21.38 11.33 0.28
C ILE A 198 20.90 11.76 -1.11
N LEU A 199 21.84 12.08 -2.01
CA LEU A 199 21.52 12.33 -3.42
C LEU A 199 21.09 11.05 -4.11
N ARG A 200 19.99 11.09 -4.88
CA ARG A 200 19.49 9.92 -5.63
C ARG A 200 20.55 9.31 -6.55
N GLU A 201 21.41 10.14 -7.12
CA GLU A 201 22.51 9.70 -7.99
C GLU A 201 23.53 8.84 -7.25
N HIS A 202 23.75 9.07 -5.95
CA HIS A 202 24.63 8.21 -5.16
C HIS A 202 24.03 6.83 -4.97
N ILE A 203 22.72 6.74 -4.73
CA ILE A 203 22.01 5.46 -4.61
C ILE A 203 22.14 4.67 -5.92
N LEU A 204 21.92 5.32 -7.06
CA LEU A 204 22.12 4.71 -8.37
C LEU A 204 23.55 4.24 -8.58
N LYS A 205 24.56 5.05 -8.20
CA LYS A 205 25.98 4.65 -8.27
C LYS A 205 26.28 3.43 -7.39
N TYR A 206 25.75 3.37 -6.17
CA TYR A 206 25.95 2.20 -5.30
C TYR A 206 25.26 0.96 -5.86
N PHE A 207 24.06 1.12 -6.44
CA PHE A 207 23.37 0.03 -7.12
C PHE A 207 24.19 -0.46 -8.33
N GLU A 208 24.72 0.45 -9.16
CA GLU A 208 25.59 0.07 -10.29
C GLU A 208 26.87 -0.63 -9.86
N LYS A 209 27.43 -0.32 -8.68
CA LYS A 209 28.56 -1.08 -8.13
C LYS A 209 28.15 -2.52 -7.79
N LEU A 210 26.96 -2.71 -7.22
CA LEU A 210 26.38 -4.05 -6.98
C LEU A 210 26.20 -4.81 -8.31
N LEU A 211 25.75 -4.13 -9.37
CA LEU A 211 25.64 -4.72 -10.71
C LEU A 211 26.99 -5.17 -11.27
N LYS A 212 28.03 -4.34 -11.11
CA LYS A 212 29.38 -4.60 -11.65
C LYS A 212 30.16 -5.65 -10.87
N SER A 213 29.82 -5.89 -9.60
CA SER A 213 30.45 -6.94 -8.80
C SER A 213 30.02 -8.35 -9.22
N ASP A 214 28.90 -8.48 -9.93
CA ASP A 214 28.48 -9.76 -10.46
C ASP A 214 29.26 -10.10 -11.75
N LYS A 215 29.95 -11.25 -11.72
CA LYS A 215 30.70 -11.79 -12.86
C LYS A 215 29.85 -12.74 -13.72
N ASN A 216 28.63 -13.06 -13.29
CA ASN A 216 27.80 -14.08 -13.91
C ASN A 216 26.83 -13.45 -14.92
N SER A 217 27.03 -13.71 -16.22
CA SER A 217 26.16 -13.17 -17.28
C SER A 217 24.68 -13.58 -17.15
N LYS A 218 24.39 -14.61 -16.35
CA LYS A 218 23.05 -15.15 -16.10
C LYS A 218 22.10 -14.18 -15.40
N TRP A 219 22.59 -13.26 -14.59
CA TRP A 219 21.74 -12.34 -13.82
C TRP A 219 21.47 -11.01 -14.51
N ARG A 220 22.06 -10.76 -15.68
CA ARG A 220 22.03 -9.45 -16.33
C ARG A 220 20.60 -8.97 -16.65
N SER A 221 19.74 -9.85 -17.15
CA SER A 221 18.33 -9.51 -17.45
C SER A 221 17.52 -9.19 -16.19
N VAL A 222 17.76 -9.93 -15.11
CA VAL A 222 17.16 -9.71 -13.79
C VAL A 222 17.58 -8.34 -13.25
N LEU A 223 18.86 -8.04 -13.39
CA LEU A 223 19.46 -6.80 -12.95
C LEU A 223 18.95 -5.59 -13.73
N ASP A 224 18.82 -5.71 -15.05
CA ASP A 224 18.25 -4.65 -15.89
C ASP A 224 16.79 -4.39 -15.50
N THR A 225 16.01 -5.43 -15.23
CA THR A 225 14.63 -5.32 -14.75
C THR A 225 14.56 -4.56 -13.41
N LEU A 226 15.35 -4.97 -12.41
CA LEU A 226 15.37 -4.32 -11.10
C LEU A 226 15.93 -2.89 -11.16
N LYS A 227 16.92 -2.65 -12.04
CA LYS A 227 17.44 -1.31 -12.32
C LYS A 227 16.35 -0.40 -12.85
N ASN A 228 15.55 -0.88 -13.79
CA ASN A 228 14.45 -0.10 -14.39
C ASN A 228 13.40 0.27 -13.35
N ILE A 229 13.03 -0.65 -12.46
CA ILE A 229 12.11 -0.37 -11.35
C ILE A 229 12.68 0.72 -10.44
N LEU A 230 13.91 0.52 -9.96
CA LEU A 230 14.57 1.49 -9.06
C LEU A 230 14.72 2.87 -9.71
N LEU A 231 15.09 2.92 -11.00
CA LEU A 231 15.19 4.17 -11.76
C LEU A 231 13.84 4.87 -11.89
N ASN A 232 12.80 4.13 -12.25
CA ASN A 232 11.46 4.68 -12.40
C ASN A 232 10.98 5.32 -11.10
N ASP A 233 11.20 4.65 -9.96
CA ASP A 233 10.82 5.16 -8.65
C ASP A 233 11.66 6.36 -8.22
N LEU A 234 12.99 6.31 -8.45
CA LEU A 234 13.91 7.40 -8.13
C LEU A 234 13.74 8.65 -9.02
N ASN A 235 13.24 8.48 -10.25
CA ASN A 235 12.96 9.60 -11.14
C ASN A 235 11.73 10.40 -10.70
N SER A 236 10.77 9.75 -10.05
CA SER A 236 9.56 10.38 -9.49
C SER A 236 9.76 11.13 -8.17
N VAL A 237 10.93 11.07 -7.55
CA VAL A 237 11.22 11.72 -6.25
C VAL A 237 12.20 12.89 -6.37
N PRO A 238 12.27 13.79 -5.35
CA PRO A 238 13.25 14.86 -5.31
C PRO A 238 14.70 14.36 -5.47
N LYS A 239 15.58 15.24 -5.97
CA LYS A 239 17.00 14.92 -6.18
C LYS A 239 17.72 14.47 -4.90
N THR A 240 17.33 15.03 -3.76
CA THR A 240 17.87 14.69 -2.44
C THR A 240 16.78 14.00 -1.63
N LEU A 241 17.13 12.86 -1.03
CA LEU A 241 16.22 12.01 -0.26
C LEU A 241 16.60 12.02 1.22
N SER A 242 15.60 12.24 2.06
CA SER A 242 15.70 12.18 3.52
C SER A 242 15.48 10.73 4.00
N ILE A 243 16.54 9.92 4.14
CA ILE A 243 16.41 8.51 4.54
C ILE A 243 16.44 8.39 6.08
N PRO A 244 15.48 7.71 6.74
CA PRO A 244 14.43 6.86 6.16
C PRO A 244 13.25 7.63 5.54
N CYS A 245 12.81 7.20 4.35
CA CYS A 245 11.69 7.77 3.61
C CYS A 245 10.70 6.71 3.11
N ASP A 246 9.44 7.12 2.96
CA ASP A 246 8.32 6.31 2.46
C ASP A 246 7.59 7.07 1.35
N PHE A 247 7.39 6.42 0.22
CA PHE A 247 6.75 6.98 -0.96
C PHE A 247 5.63 6.08 -1.45
N ARG A 248 4.55 6.68 -1.96
CA ARG A 248 3.43 5.96 -2.56
C ARG A 248 2.89 6.73 -3.75
N ARG A 249 2.50 6.05 -4.82
CA ARG A 249 1.85 6.67 -5.99
C ARG A 249 0.98 5.68 -6.75
N TYR A 250 0.01 6.20 -7.49
CA TYR A 250 -0.60 5.42 -8.57
C TYR A 250 0.39 5.28 -9.73
N ILE A 251 0.46 4.08 -10.31
CA ILE A 251 1.43 3.74 -11.37
C ILE A 251 0.89 4.15 -12.75
N SER A 252 -0.42 4.27 -12.87
CA SER A 252 -1.13 4.60 -14.11
C SER A 252 -2.33 5.48 -13.80
N LYS A 253 -2.68 6.39 -14.73
CA LYS A 253 -3.95 7.13 -14.73
C LYS A 253 -5.16 6.22 -14.85
N ASN A 254 -4.99 5.06 -15.49
CA ASN A 254 -6.07 4.17 -15.85
C ASN A 254 -6.38 3.20 -14.71
N LYS A 255 -7.68 2.99 -14.48
CA LYS A 255 -8.20 1.88 -13.69
C LYS A 255 -8.55 0.73 -14.63
N TYR A 256 -8.49 -0.49 -14.11
CA TYR A 256 -8.90 -1.68 -14.85
C TYR A 256 -10.03 -2.37 -14.11
N ILE A 257 -10.89 -3.05 -14.84
CA ILE A 257 -11.98 -3.85 -14.32
C ILE A 257 -11.91 -5.26 -14.88
N ARG A 258 -12.28 -6.23 -14.07
CA ARG A 258 -12.66 -7.55 -14.55
C ARG A 258 -13.99 -7.99 -13.95
N TYR A 259 -14.59 -8.99 -14.58
CA TYR A 259 -15.90 -9.51 -14.22
C TYR A 259 -15.72 -10.96 -13.78
N LEU A 260 -16.06 -11.23 -12.53
CA LEU A 260 -15.87 -12.53 -11.88
C LEU A 260 -17.24 -13.19 -11.72
N TYR A 261 -17.42 -14.35 -12.34
CA TYR A 261 -18.64 -15.15 -12.29
C TYR A 261 -18.38 -16.57 -12.77
N GLN A 262 -19.30 -17.48 -12.43
CA GLN A 262 -19.37 -18.85 -12.94
C GLN A 262 -20.64 -19.01 -13.78
N ASP A 263 -20.51 -19.50 -15.01
CA ASP A 263 -21.66 -19.84 -15.83
C ASP A 263 -22.33 -21.13 -15.32
N VAL A 264 -23.66 -21.13 -15.33
CA VAL A 264 -24.50 -22.29 -15.00
C VAL A 264 -24.97 -22.94 -16.32
N PRO A 265 -24.84 -24.28 -16.48
CA PRO A 265 -25.38 -24.98 -17.65
C PRO A 265 -26.87 -24.72 -17.82
N ASN A 266 -27.32 -24.49 -19.06
CA ASN A 266 -28.73 -24.12 -19.37
C ASN A 266 -29.76 -25.09 -18.75
N GLU A 267 -29.44 -26.38 -18.71
CA GLU A 267 -30.32 -27.44 -18.19
C GLU A 267 -30.54 -27.39 -16.67
N LYS A 268 -29.71 -26.63 -15.94
CA LYS A 268 -29.76 -26.54 -14.48
C LYS A 268 -30.26 -25.18 -13.98
N LYS A 269 -30.62 -24.26 -14.89
CA LYS A 269 -31.02 -22.91 -14.51
C LYS A 269 -32.39 -22.90 -13.85
N ASP A 270 -32.55 -22.06 -12.85
CA ASP A 270 -33.86 -21.79 -12.27
C ASP A 270 -34.81 -21.15 -13.29
N GLU A 271 -36.13 -21.35 -13.13
CA GLU A 271 -37.13 -20.61 -13.88
C GLU A 271 -36.98 -19.09 -13.60
N GLY A 272 -36.95 -18.26 -14.65
CA GLY A 272 -36.78 -16.82 -14.53
C GLY A 272 -35.33 -16.34 -14.42
N ALA A 273 -34.35 -17.25 -14.49
CA ALA A 273 -32.91 -16.96 -14.40
C ALA A 273 -32.40 -16.02 -15.51
N GLU A 274 -33.10 -15.90 -16.64
CA GLU A 274 -32.80 -14.98 -17.74
C GLU A 274 -32.85 -13.49 -17.35
N ASN A 275 -33.50 -13.17 -16.23
CA ASN A 275 -33.56 -11.82 -15.65
C ASN A 275 -32.33 -11.45 -14.83
N PHE A 276 -31.40 -12.39 -14.67
CA PHE A 276 -30.17 -12.20 -13.91
C PHE A 276 -28.96 -12.24 -14.84
N ASP A 277 -28.08 -11.26 -14.67
CA ASP A 277 -26.71 -11.28 -15.17
C ASP A 277 -25.81 -10.76 -14.06
N LEU A 278 -25.61 -11.62 -13.05
CA LEU A 278 -24.83 -11.32 -11.85
C LEU A 278 -23.35 -11.41 -12.16
N GLN A 279 -22.62 -10.34 -11.89
CA GLN A 279 -21.18 -10.29 -12.09
C GLN A 279 -20.55 -9.56 -10.91
N LEU A 280 -19.55 -10.16 -10.28
CA LEU A 280 -18.72 -9.46 -9.32
C LEU A 280 -17.71 -8.63 -10.11
N GLU A 281 -17.94 -7.33 -10.14
CA GLU A 281 -16.98 -6.39 -10.71
C GLU A 281 -15.84 -6.18 -9.73
N GLU A 282 -14.62 -6.43 -10.20
CA GLU A 282 -13.42 -6.08 -9.47
C GLU A 282 -12.68 -4.98 -10.21
N ILE A 283 -12.56 -3.82 -9.59
CA ILE A 283 -11.81 -2.67 -10.11
C ILE A 283 -10.47 -2.59 -9.39
N VAL A 284 -9.40 -2.51 -10.17
CA VAL A 284 -8.05 -2.27 -9.67
C VAL A 284 -7.59 -0.86 -10.01
N SER A 285 -7.07 -0.16 -9.00
CA SER A 285 -6.33 1.09 -9.14
C SER A 285 -4.84 0.79 -8.90
N PRO A 286 -4.02 0.69 -9.96
CA PRO A 286 -2.62 0.26 -9.84
C PRO A 286 -1.81 1.25 -9.02
N MET A 287 -1.20 0.76 -7.96
CA MET A 287 -0.46 1.56 -6.98
C MET A 287 0.80 0.84 -6.55
N CYS A 288 1.89 1.58 -6.36
CA CYS A 288 3.10 1.10 -5.73
C CYS A 288 3.43 1.90 -4.46
N GLU A 289 4.16 1.27 -3.57
CA GLU A 289 4.83 1.89 -2.44
C GLU A 289 6.29 1.48 -2.46
N PHE A 290 7.19 2.43 -2.25
CA PHE A 290 8.60 2.12 -2.05
C PHE A 290 9.17 2.90 -0.88
N GLN A 291 10.13 2.28 -0.21
CA GLN A 291 10.75 2.81 0.99
C GLN A 291 12.25 2.62 0.94
N MET A 292 12.95 3.55 1.59
CA MET A 292 14.38 3.42 1.81
C MET A 292 14.68 3.55 3.30
N ARG A 293 15.56 2.67 3.78
CA ARG A 293 16.05 2.62 5.16
C ARG A 293 17.57 2.47 5.15
N THR A 294 18.22 2.86 6.24
CA THR A 294 19.61 2.49 6.49
C THR A 294 19.67 1.37 7.52
N SER A 295 20.51 0.35 7.31
CA SER A 295 20.93 -0.52 8.40
C SER A 295 21.81 0.28 9.38
N GLY A 296 21.89 -0.15 10.63
CA GLY A 296 22.81 0.43 11.61
C GLY A 296 24.28 0.41 11.14
N LYS A 297 25.13 1.20 11.81
CA LYS A 297 26.59 1.20 11.58
C LYS A 297 27.16 -0.20 11.92
N ASN A 298 28.17 -0.64 11.15
CA ASN A 298 28.90 -1.94 11.22
C ASN A 298 28.52 -2.98 10.16
N ALA A 299 28.28 -2.54 8.92
CA ALA A 299 28.17 -3.40 7.75
C ALA A 299 29.56 -3.75 7.15
N ASN A 300 30.47 -4.31 7.96
CA ASN A 300 31.80 -4.71 7.47
C ASN A 300 31.77 -6.04 6.69
N THR A 301 30.64 -6.74 6.68
CA THR A 301 30.46 -7.94 5.87
C THR A 301 30.16 -7.57 4.43
N ASP A 302 30.90 -8.18 3.49
CA ASP A 302 30.46 -8.22 2.11
C ASP A 302 29.23 -9.13 2.02
N ILE A 303 28.19 -8.64 1.35
CA ILE A 303 26.98 -9.40 1.05
C ILE A 303 27.14 -9.92 -0.37
N SER A 304 26.93 -11.23 -0.55
CA SER A 304 26.85 -11.84 -1.88
C SER A 304 25.69 -11.21 -2.66
N PHE A 305 25.76 -11.23 -3.99
CA PHE A 305 24.68 -10.71 -4.82
C PHE A 305 23.35 -11.43 -4.53
N GLU A 306 23.43 -12.74 -4.36
CA GLU A 306 22.30 -13.64 -4.11
C GLU A 306 21.59 -13.37 -2.77
N ASP A 307 22.32 -12.81 -1.80
CA ASP A 307 21.79 -12.41 -0.49
C ASP A 307 21.34 -10.93 -0.45
N ALA A 308 21.73 -10.15 -1.47
CA ALA A 308 21.40 -8.74 -1.57
C ALA A 308 19.96 -8.51 -2.06
N ILE A 309 19.40 -9.44 -2.82
CA ILE A 309 18.08 -9.33 -3.45
C ILE A 309 17.12 -10.35 -2.84
N LYS A 310 15.91 -9.90 -2.54
CA LYS A 310 14.80 -10.77 -2.15
C LYS A 310 13.56 -10.42 -2.96
N ILE A 311 12.87 -11.44 -3.43
CA ILE A 311 11.52 -11.32 -3.98
C ILE A 311 10.58 -12.04 -3.00
N ILE A 312 9.47 -11.40 -2.66
CA ILE A 312 8.51 -11.89 -1.68
C ILE A 312 7.14 -11.92 -2.34
N CYS A 313 6.52 -13.09 -2.40
CA CYS A 313 5.10 -13.23 -2.72
C CYS A 313 4.31 -13.05 -1.42
N THR A 314 3.60 -11.93 -1.26
CA THR A 314 2.87 -11.61 -0.03
C THR A 314 1.59 -12.43 0.12
N ASP A 315 1.04 -12.91 -0.99
CA ASP A 315 -0.21 -13.69 -1.01
C ASP A 315 0.07 -15.10 -0.45
N CYS A 316 1.15 -15.74 -0.91
CA CYS A 316 1.60 -17.05 -0.43
C CYS A 316 2.55 -16.97 0.77
N ARG A 317 3.00 -15.77 1.13
CA ARG A 317 4.02 -15.50 2.18
C ARG A 317 5.35 -16.24 1.95
N LEU A 318 5.73 -16.42 0.69
CA LEU A 318 6.99 -17.06 0.28
C LEU A 318 8.07 -16.01 0.00
N THR A 319 9.30 -16.29 0.41
CA THR A 319 10.47 -15.43 0.17
C THR A 319 11.51 -16.19 -0.65
N PHE A 320 11.93 -15.60 -1.76
CA PHE A 320 12.88 -16.17 -2.70
C PHE A 320 14.21 -15.41 -2.63
N THR A 321 15.29 -16.14 -2.38
CA THR A 321 16.68 -15.65 -2.23
C THR A 321 17.66 -16.73 -2.68
N GLY A 322 18.95 -16.40 -2.84
CA GLY A 322 19.97 -17.40 -3.18
C GLY A 322 20.13 -17.63 -4.70
N ALA A 323 21.07 -18.48 -5.10
CA ALA A 323 21.49 -18.60 -6.50
C ALA A 323 20.45 -19.16 -7.50
N ASN A 324 19.31 -19.70 -7.02
CA ASN A 324 18.26 -20.24 -7.90
C ASN A 324 16.94 -19.48 -7.81
N PHE A 325 16.91 -18.35 -7.10
CA PHE A 325 15.66 -17.67 -6.76
C PHE A 325 14.79 -17.33 -7.99
N VAL A 326 15.40 -17.03 -9.14
CA VAL A 326 14.65 -16.72 -10.36
C VAL A 326 13.89 -17.93 -10.90
N CYS A 327 14.52 -19.10 -10.92
CA CYS A 327 13.84 -20.33 -11.34
C CYS A 327 12.71 -20.67 -10.37
N ASP A 328 12.94 -20.51 -9.07
CA ASP A 328 11.95 -20.79 -8.03
C ASP A 328 10.75 -19.84 -8.13
N VAL A 329 11.01 -18.54 -8.36
CA VAL A 329 9.98 -17.53 -8.59
C VAL A 329 9.17 -17.83 -9.85
N LEU A 330 9.83 -18.09 -10.97
CA LEU A 330 9.16 -18.38 -12.24
C LEU A 330 8.25 -19.62 -12.12
N LYS A 331 8.76 -20.68 -11.49
CA LYS A 331 8.00 -21.90 -11.24
C LYS A 331 6.80 -21.61 -10.35
N HIS A 332 6.99 -20.98 -9.20
CA HIS A 332 5.91 -20.64 -8.28
C HIS A 332 4.77 -19.86 -8.97
N PHE A 333 5.10 -18.81 -9.73
CA PHE A 333 4.08 -18.02 -10.41
C PHE A 333 3.40 -18.77 -11.57
N SER A 334 4.11 -19.67 -12.23
CA SER A 334 3.53 -20.50 -13.29
C SER A 334 2.58 -21.54 -12.73
N ASP A 335 2.90 -22.12 -11.57
CA ASP A 335 2.12 -23.18 -10.92
C ASP A 335 0.93 -22.60 -10.14
N ASP A 336 1.11 -21.47 -9.44
CA ASP A 336 0.14 -20.99 -8.43
C ASP A 336 -0.59 -19.68 -8.79
N HIS A 337 -0.15 -18.93 -9.81
CA HIS A 337 -0.68 -17.58 -10.14
C HIS A 337 -1.09 -17.39 -11.61
N ASN A 338 -1.05 -18.43 -12.44
CA ASN A 338 -1.28 -18.28 -13.89
C ASN A 338 -2.77 -18.25 -14.31
N GLU A 339 -3.70 -18.52 -13.39
CA GLU A 339 -5.15 -18.59 -13.66
C GLU A 339 -5.89 -17.26 -13.41
N GLU A 340 -5.27 -16.11 -13.71
CA GLU A 340 -5.92 -14.81 -13.52
C GLU A 340 -6.79 -14.41 -14.72
N PRO A 341 -8.08 -14.05 -14.53
CA PRO A 341 -8.91 -13.49 -15.58
C PRO A 341 -8.36 -12.18 -16.15
N ASP A 342 -8.70 -11.93 -17.41
CA ASP A 342 -8.30 -10.73 -18.13
C ASP A 342 -8.89 -9.44 -17.53
N TRP A 343 -8.17 -8.34 -17.76
CA TRP A 343 -8.48 -7.01 -17.28
C TRP A 343 -8.85 -6.08 -18.43
N ASN A 344 -9.95 -5.36 -18.28
CA ASN A 344 -10.39 -4.34 -19.23
C ASN A 344 -10.03 -2.96 -18.69
N CYS A 345 -9.40 -2.12 -19.50
CA CYS A 345 -9.23 -0.71 -19.13
C CYS A 345 -10.61 -0.04 -19.02
N LEU A 346 -10.89 0.63 -17.90
CA LEU A 346 -12.16 1.35 -17.74
C LEU A 346 -12.34 2.55 -18.69
N LYS A 347 -11.26 3.03 -19.31
CA LYS A 347 -11.27 4.22 -20.19
C LYS A 347 -11.43 3.86 -21.66
N CYS A 348 -10.62 2.94 -22.18
CA CYS A 348 -10.65 2.54 -23.59
C CYS A 348 -11.26 1.14 -23.84
N ASN A 349 -11.68 0.42 -22.80
CA ASN A 349 -12.21 -0.95 -22.86
C ASN A 349 -11.27 -2.00 -23.48
N ARG A 350 -10.00 -1.67 -23.71
CA ARG A 350 -9.01 -2.63 -24.19
C ARG A 350 -8.79 -3.73 -23.16
N VAL A 351 -8.75 -4.97 -23.64
CA VAL A 351 -8.55 -6.18 -22.84
C VAL A 351 -7.05 -6.48 -22.74
N PHE A 352 -6.60 -6.81 -21.54
CA PHE A 352 -5.22 -7.18 -21.24
C PHE A 352 -5.20 -8.44 -20.39
N THR A 353 -4.41 -9.43 -20.81
CA THR A 353 -4.09 -10.55 -19.92
C THR A 353 -3.22 -10.06 -18.76
N MET A 354 -3.31 -10.71 -17.60
CA MET A 354 -2.49 -10.36 -16.45
C MET A 354 -0.98 -10.34 -16.77
N PRO A 355 -0.39 -11.33 -17.48
CA PRO A 355 1.02 -11.29 -17.87
C PRO A 355 1.39 -10.09 -18.77
N SER A 356 0.48 -9.71 -19.69
CA SER A 356 0.71 -8.56 -20.57
C SER A 356 0.67 -7.25 -19.78
N LEU A 357 -0.28 -7.13 -18.86
CA LEU A 357 -0.47 -5.92 -18.08
C LEU A 357 0.69 -5.66 -17.13
N THR A 358 1.18 -6.71 -16.47
CA THR A 358 2.34 -6.63 -15.57
C THR A 358 3.65 -6.46 -16.32
N HIS A 359 3.80 -7.06 -17.51
CA HIS A 359 4.97 -6.80 -18.37
C HIS A 359 5.10 -5.32 -18.73
N MET A 360 3.97 -4.64 -19.00
CA MET A 360 3.94 -3.19 -19.23
C MET A 360 3.96 -2.34 -17.93
N GLY A 361 4.17 -2.97 -16.77
CA GLY A 361 4.18 -2.30 -15.47
C GLY A 361 2.86 -1.60 -15.13
N TRP A 362 1.72 -2.13 -15.57
CA TRP A 362 0.38 -1.55 -15.42
C TRP A 362 0.15 -0.22 -16.16
N THR A 363 1.07 0.16 -17.03
CA THR A 363 0.97 1.37 -17.84
C THR A 363 0.50 1.04 -19.26
N HIS A 364 -0.44 1.83 -19.77
CA HIS A 364 -0.77 1.85 -21.19
C HIS A 364 -1.33 3.22 -21.54
N THR A 365 -1.16 3.62 -22.80
CA THR A 365 -1.79 4.80 -23.35
C THR A 365 -3.15 4.41 -23.91
N CYS A 366 -4.20 5.11 -23.51
CA CYS A 366 -5.48 5.02 -24.17
C CYS A 366 -5.42 5.92 -25.40
N ASP A 367 -5.42 5.32 -26.59
CA ASP A 367 -5.66 6.08 -27.81
C ASP A 367 -7.12 6.55 -27.77
N VAL A 368 -7.33 7.84 -28.06
CA VAL A 368 -8.67 8.43 -28.12
C VAL A 368 -9.35 7.85 -29.36
N SER A 369 -10.29 6.93 -29.16
CA SER A 369 -11.23 6.48 -30.20
C SER A 369 -12.46 7.36 -30.23
#